data_AF-A0A7S2MS40-F1
#
_entry.id   AF-A0A7S2MS40-F1
#
_cell.length_a   1.000
_cell.length_b   1.000
_cell.length_c   1.000
_cell.angle_alpha   90.00
_cell.angle_beta   90.00
_cell.angle_gamma   90.00
#
_symmetry.space_group_name_H-M   'P 1'
#
loop_
_entity.id
_entity.type
_entity.pdbx_description
1 polymer ?
#
loop_
_entity_poly.entity_id
_entity_poly.type
_entity_poly.pdbx_seq_one_letter_code
_entity_poly.pdbx_strand_id
1 'polypeptide(L)'
;TKDPTGFTFYFLNADRLRSWKPEDGPIKTFQELHYKKTGWLTPEHIDFGRLLRGDYASSHAVVSHRWKQKPHPDKDCEQMQRLHEWLLEDDNKSIEFVWLDFGGLPQGARTKTEKAYFDASLRVINFLYLGLRVLILYDLQYVGRFWCAYEAFLAMHDAHAGGIQPAADDSRYNVLSLGASKEAHQDNIHTLRDLWKFKTTEEALSVLAKDDIAVTNMSDKSVQLEKLKTINDDVKELFAQTEKA
;
A
#
# COMPACT_ATOMS: atom_id res chain seq x y z
N THR A 1 -4.37 19.36 12.54
CA THR A 1 -5.54 18.55 12.94
C THR A 1 -5.02 17.17 13.27
N LYS A 2 -5.42 16.59 14.41
CA LYS A 2 -5.03 15.21 14.73
C LYS A 2 -5.56 14.27 13.64
N ASP A 3 -4.77 13.27 13.29
CA ASP A 3 -5.24 12.22 12.38
C ASP A 3 -6.39 11.45 13.06
N PRO A 4 -7.38 11.00 12.28
CA PRO A 4 -8.51 10.26 12.83
C PRO A 4 -8.03 8.91 13.40
N THR A 5 -8.75 8.36 14.37
CA THR A 5 -8.44 7.03 14.98
C THR A 5 -8.79 5.86 14.07
N GLY A 6 -9.48 6.12 12.96
CA GLY A 6 -9.81 5.17 11.92
C GLY A 6 -10.34 5.85 10.66
N PHE A 7 -10.47 5.10 9.58
CA PHE A 7 -10.91 5.61 8.29
C PHE A 7 -11.58 4.52 7.45
N THR A 8 -12.56 4.90 6.64
CA THR A 8 -13.22 3.97 5.71
C THR A 8 -12.52 3.99 4.36
N PHE A 9 -11.87 2.88 3.99
CA PHE A 9 -11.30 2.68 2.66
C PHE A 9 -12.18 1.77 1.83
N TYR A 10 -12.11 1.88 0.51
CA TYR A 10 -12.74 0.93 -0.41
C TYR A 10 -11.72 -0.12 -0.84
N PHE A 11 -11.94 -1.35 -0.42
CA PHE A 11 -11.12 -2.51 -0.77
C PHE A 11 -11.73 -3.27 -1.94
N LEU A 12 -10.88 -3.86 -2.76
CA LEU A 12 -11.27 -4.84 -3.75
C LEU A 12 -11.63 -6.16 -3.06
N ASN A 13 -12.71 -6.77 -3.49
CA ASN A 13 -13.11 -8.10 -3.04
C ASN A 13 -12.12 -9.16 -3.58
N ALA A 14 -11.49 -9.91 -2.68
CA ALA A 14 -10.47 -10.87 -3.04
C ALA A 14 -11.01 -12.03 -3.89
N ASP A 15 -12.27 -12.46 -3.71
CA ASP A 15 -12.86 -13.52 -4.55
C ASP A 15 -13.05 -13.07 -5.99
N ARG A 16 -13.37 -11.79 -6.22
CA ARG A 16 -13.39 -11.20 -7.57
C ARG A 16 -12.01 -11.28 -8.21
N LEU A 17 -10.97 -10.93 -7.47
CA LEU A 17 -9.57 -11.00 -7.93
C LEU A 17 -9.15 -12.46 -8.21
N ARG A 18 -9.53 -13.41 -7.36
CA ARG A 18 -9.29 -14.85 -7.60
C ARG A 18 -10.08 -15.41 -8.77
N SER A 19 -11.23 -14.82 -9.10
CA SER A 19 -12.04 -15.22 -10.26
C SER A 19 -11.63 -14.55 -11.57
N TRP A 20 -10.76 -13.53 -11.51
CA TRP A 20 -10.30 -12.76 -12.66
C TRP A 20 -9.59 -13.65 -13.68
N LYS A 21 -9.79 -13.34 -14.96
CA LYS A 21 -9.11 -13.98 -16.08
C LYS A 21 -8.52 -12.93 -17.03
N PRO A 22 -7.49 -13.27 -17.83
CA PRO A 22 -6.90 -12.35 -18.80
C PRO A 22 -7.93 -11.69 -19.74
N GLU A 23 -9.01 -12.41 -20.09
CA GLU A 23 -10.06 -11.90 -20.98
C GLU A 23 -10.92 -10.79 -20.35
N ASP A 24 -10.96 -10.68 -19.02
CA ASP A 24 -11.63 -9.58 -18.31
C ASP A 24 -10.89 -8.25 -18.49
N GLY A 25 -9.62 -8.34 -18.91
CA GLY A 25 -8.74 -7.21 -19.15
C GLY A 25 -8.31 -6.51 -17.85
N PRO A 26 -7.80 -5.27 -17.96
CA PRO A 26 -7.23 -4.59 -16.82
C PRO A 26 -8.32 -4.16 -15.82
N ILE A 27 -7.91 -4.03 -14.57
CA ILE A 27 -8.76 -3.53 -13.49
C ILE A 27 -9.35 -2.17 -13.85
N LYS A 28 -10.61 -1.94 -13.45
CA LYS A 28 -11.29 -0.66 -13.73
C LYS A 28 -10.96 0.37 -12.67
N THR A 29 -11.15 1.64 -13.01
CA THR A 29 -10.97 2.74 -12.06
C THR A 29 -11.94 2.64 -10.89
N PHE A 30 -11.60 3.23 -9.73
CA PHE A 30 -12.53 3.38 -8.60
C PHE A 30 -13.92 3.83 -9.04
N GLN A 31 -14.01 4.86 -9.90
CA GLN A 31 -15.30 5.38 -10.37
C GLN A 31 -16.12 4.34 -11.12
N GLU A 32 -15.49 3.58 -12.02
CA GLU A 32 -16.18 2.54 -12.77
C GLU A 32 -16.65 1.40 -11.87
N LEU A 33 -15.86 1.01 -10.87
CA LEU A 33 -16.21 -0.04 -9.93
C LEU A 33 -17.30 0.43 -8.95
N HIS A 34 -17.16 1.64 -8.40
CA HIS A 34 -18.04 2.21 -7.39
C HIS A 34 -19.41 2.58 -7.96
N TYR A 35 -19.46 3.35 -9.06
CA TYR A 35 -20.74 3.86 -9.59
C TYR A 35 -21.58 2.78 -10.26
N LYS A 36 -20.95 1.82 -10.94
CA LYS A 36 -21.67 0.70 -11.56
C LYS A 36 -22.09 -0.37 -10.55
N LYS A 37 -21.73 -0.20 -9.25
CA LYS A 37 -22.02 -1.15 -8.17
C LYS A 37 -21.68 -2.59 -8.55
N THR A 38 -20.48 -2.78 -9.11
CA THR A 38 -20.08 -4.05 -9.73
C THR A 38 -19.89 -5.19 -8.72
N GLY A 39 -19.96 -4.89 -7.41
CA GLY A 39 -19.62 -5.82 -6.33
C GLY A 39 -18.12 -6.08 -6.20
N TRP A 40 -17.29 -5.24 -6.83
CA TRP A 40 -15.84 -5.30 -6.70
C TRP A 40 -15.31 -4.52 -5.50
N LEU A 41 -15.99 -3.45 -5.08
CA LEU A 41 -15.54 -2.61 -3.98
C LEU A 41 -16.42 -2.81 -2.74
N THR A 42 -15.78 -3.04 -1.60
CA THR A 42 -16.39 -3.07 -0.28
C THR A 42 -15.82 -1.94 0.58
N PRO A 43 -16.65 -1.04 1.15
CA PRO A 43 -16.19 -0.06 2.11
C PRO A 43 -15.91 -0.71 3.46
N GLU A 44 -14.67 -0.67 3.92
CA GLU A 44 -14.24 -1.20 5.22
C GLU A 44 -13.77 -0.06 6.12
N HIS A 45 -14.33 0.01 7.32
CA HIS A 45 -13.86 0.94 8.34
C HIS A 45 -12.68 0.32 9.10
N ILE A 46 -11.50 0.88 8.90
CA ILE A 46 -10.27 0.43 9.52
C ILE A 46 -9.99 1.29 10.74
N ASP A 47 -9.99 0.67 11.92
CA ASP A 47 -9.50 1.27 13.16
C ASP A 47 -7.98 1.16 13.20
N PHE A 48 -7.27 2.28 13.36
CA PHE A 48 -5.82 2.29 13.25
C PHE A 48 -5.12 1.68 14.45
N GLY A 49 -5.70 1.75 15.65
CA GLY A 49 -5.13 1.07 16.82
C GLY A 49 -5.14 -0.45 16.63
N ARG A 50 -6.26 -0.98 16.16
CA ARG A 50 -6.44 -2.41 15.83
C ARG A 50 -5.57 -2.84 14.65
N LEU A 51 -5.51 -2.00 13.61
CA LEU A 51 -4.64 -2.20 12.45
C LEU A 51 -3.17 -2.39 12.86
N LEU A 52 -2.64 -1.48 13.67
CA LEU A 52 -1.22 -1.50 14.06
C LEU A 52 -0.87 -2.63 15.02
N ARG A 53 -1.87 -3.27 15.65
CA ARG A 53 -1.70 -4.50 16.45
C ARG A 53 -1.85 -5.79 15.64
N GLY A 54 -2.19 -5.68 14.35
CA GLY A 54 -2.29 -6.83 13.45
C GLY A 54 -3.67 -7.50 13.40
N ASP A 55 -4.73 -6.89 13.96
CA ASP A 55 -6.09 -7.46 13.96
C ASP A 55 -6.62 -7.77 12.55
N TYR A 56 -6.09 -7.10 11.53
CA TYR A 56 -6.49 -7.22 10.13
C TYR A 56 -5.51 -8.04 9.28
N ALA A 57 -4.36 -8.47 9.84
CA ALA A 57 -3.24 -9.00 9.07
C ALA A 57 -3.54 -10.31 8.29
N SER A 58 -4.56 -11.07 8.71
CA SER A 58 -4.95 -12.33 8.04
C SER A 58 -5.98 -12.14 6.92
N SER A 59 -6.85 -11.13 7.01
CA SER A 59 -7.98 -10.93 6.10
C SER A 59 -7.81 -9.74 5.15
N HIS A 60 -6.84 -8.87 5.41
CA HIS A 60 -6.61 -7.66 4.62
C HIS A 60 -5.18 -7.60 4.08
N ALA A 61 -5.06 -7.16 2.84
CA ALA A 61 -3.78 -6.88 2.21
C ALA A 61 -3.80 -5.53 1.48
N VAL A 62 -2.62 -4.97 1.27
CA VAL A 62 -2.40 -3.76 0.48
C VAL A 62 -1.34 -4.04 -0.59
N VAL A 63 -1.55 -3.51 -1.79
CA VAL A 63 -0.64 -3.70 -2.91
C VAL A 63 0.21 -2.46 -3.10
N SER A 64 1.53 -2.66 -3.09
CA SER A 64 2.52 -1.66 -3.45
C SER A 64 3.05 -1.94 -4.84
N HIS A 65 2.89 -0.99 -5.76
CA HIS A 65 3.12 -1.23 -7.18
C HIS A 65 3.47 0.04 -7.93
N ARG A 66 4.03 -0.12 -9.13
CA ARG A 66 4.36 1.03 -9.97
C ARG A 66 3.25 1.34 -10.95
N TRP A 67 2.93 2.62 -11.08
CA TRP A 67 2.21 3.12 -12.25
C TRP A 67 3.12 3.07 -13.49
N LYS A 68 2.98 2.02 -14.31
CA LYS A 68 3.76 1.88 -15.55
C LYS A 68 3.50 3.03 -16.52
N GLN A 69 2.24 3.50 -16.58
CA GLN A 69 1.81 4.61 -17.43
C GLN A 69 0.82 5.52 -16.70
N LYS A 70 0.84 6.82 -17.02
CA LYS A 70 -0.03 7.82 -16.37
C LYS A 70 -1.54 7.52 -16.47
N PRO A 71 -2.08 7.04 -17.60
CA PRO A 71 -3.52 6.77 -17.70
C PRO A 71 -3.96 5.50 -16.98
N HIS A 72 -3.06 4.53 -16.82
CA HIS A 72 -3.38 3.22 -16.26
C HIS A 72 -2.11 2.53 -15.75
N PRO A 73 -2.07 2.03 -14.50
CA PRO A 73 -0.88 1.42 -13.93
C PRO A 73 -0.50 0.09 -14.60
N ASP A 74 -1.50 -0.68 -15.06
CA ASP A 74 -1.33 -2.06 -15.52
C ASP A 74 -2.14 -2.38 -16.78
N LYS A 75 -1.87 -1.69 -17.89
CA LYS A 75 -2.67 -1.87 -19.14
C LYS A 75 -2.48 -3.25 -19.77
N ASP A 76 -1.33 -3.86 -19.54
CA ASP A 76 -0.92 -5.19 -20.00
C ASP A 76 -1.38 -6.32 -19.06
N CYS A 77 -2.05 -6.00 -17.95
CA CYS A 77 -2.59 -6.94 -16.96
C CYS A 77 -1.54 -7.79 -16.23
N GLU A 78 -0.24 -7.46 -16.34
CA GLU A 78 0.81 -8.26 -15.71
C GLU A 78 0.73 -8.15 -14.17
N GLN A 79 0.46 -6.96 -13.64
CA GLN A 79 0.35 -6.74 -12.19
C GLN A 79 -0.90 -7.43 -11.65
N MET A 80 -2.02 -7.35 -12.37
CA MET A 80 -3.26 -8.06 -12.06
C MET A 80 -3.08 -9.57 -12.09
N GLN A 81 -2.38 -10.11 -13.10
CA GLN A 81 -2.08 -11.53 -13.15
C GLN A 81 -1.26 -11.98 -11.94
N ARG A 82 -0.24 -11.22 -11.54
CA ARG A 82 0.62 -11.58 -10.41
C ARG A 82 -0.10 -11.46 -9.06
N LEU A 83 -0.96 -10.45 -8.91
CA LEU A 83 -1.86 -10.34 -7.76
C LEU A 83 -2.84 -11.52 -7.69
N HIS A 84 -3.43 -11.90 -8.82
CA HIS A 84 -4.32 -13.06 -8.91
C HIS A 84 -3.61 -14.36 -8.50
N GLU A 85 -2.44 -14.64 -9.07
CA GLU A 85 -1.63 -15.82 -8.74
C GLU A 85 -1.29 -15.86 -7.24
N TRP A 86 -0.86 -14.74 -6.67
CA TRP A 86 -0.54 -14.62 -5.25
C TRP A 86 -1.73 -14.93 -4.33
N LEU A 87 -2.93 -14.45 -4.68
CA LEU A 87 -4.15 -14.69 -3.90
C LEU A 87 -4.65 -16.14 -3.94
N LEU A 88 -4.16 -16.95 -4.90
CA LEU A 88 -4.48 -18.37 -5.01
C LEU A 88 -3.55 -19.26 -4.16
N GLU A 89 -2.40 -18.74 -3.73
CA GLU A 89 -1.48 -19.43 -2.81
C GLU A 89 -2.17 -19.73 -1.47
N ASP A 90 -1.84 -20.87 -0.87
CA ASP A 90 -2.51 -21.38 0.34
C ASP A 90 -2.47 -20.37 1.50
N ASP A 91 -1.32 -19.71 1.70
CA ASP A 91 -1.10 -18.73 2.78
C ASP A 91 -1.92 -17.42 2.62
N ASN A 92 -2.53 -17.21 1.44
CA ASN A 92 -3.26 -16.00 1.08
C ASN A 92 -4.76 -16.25 0.85
N LYS A 93 -5.23 -17.48 1.07
CA LYS A 93 -6.66 -17.82 0.94
C LYS A 93 -7.55 -17.14 1.96
N SER A 94 -7.01 -16.74 3.12
CA SER A 94 -7.77 -16.02 4.15
C SER A 94 -7.97 -14.54 3.85
N ILE A 95 -7.31 -13.99 2.82
CA ILE A 95 -7.44 -12.59 2.45
C ILE A 95 -8.82 -12.39 1.80
N GLU A 96 -9.60 -11.47 2.34
CA GLU A 96 -10.93 -11.10 1.87
C GLU A 96 -10.92 -9.74 1.18
N PHE A 97 -10.02 -8.85 1.62
CA PHE A 97 -9.98 -7.44 1.24
C PHE A 97 -8.59 -7.05 0.74
N VAL A 98 -8.52 -6.56 -0.50
CA VAL A 98 -7.26 -6.10 -1.11
C VAL A 98 -7.36 -4.63 -1.45
N TRP A 99 -6.48 -3.81 -0.86
CA TRP A 99 -6.39 -2.40 -1.20
C TRP A 99 -5.37 -2.21 -2.32
N LEU A 100 -5.80 -1.57 -3.41
CA LEU A 100 -4.96 -1.17 -4.54
C LEU A 100 -5.39 0.24 -4.94
N ASP A 101 -4.45 1.17 -5.05
CA ASP A 101 -4.73 2.59 -5.24
C ASP A 101 -5.66 2.90 -6.43
N PHE A 102 -5.48 2.24 -7.57
CA PHE A 102 -6.23 2.50 -8.80
C PHE A 102 -7.71 2.16 -8.66
N GLY A 103 -8.01 1.07 -7.95
CA GLY A 103 -9.38 0.62 -7.67
C GLY A 103 -9.97 1.21 -6.39
N GLY A 104 -9.14 1.54 -5.39
CA GLY A 104 -9.54 1.99 -4.06
C GLY A 104 -9.61 3.51 -3.88
N LEU A 105 -9.07 4.29 -4.82
CA LEU A 105 -9.11 5.75 -4.83
C LEU A 105 -9.66 6.34 -6.14
N PRO A 106 -10.38 7.47 -6.09
CA PRO A 106 -10.81 8.18 -7.29
C PRO A 106 -9.63 8.57 -8.20
N GLN A 107 -9.77 8.29 -9.49
CA GLN A 107 -8.74 8.51 -10.51
C GLN A 107 -9.08 9.66 -11.45
N GLY A 108 -8.06 10.33 -12.00
CA GLY A 108 -8.26 11.38 -13.01
C GLY A 108 -9.13 12.55 -12.54
N ALA A 109 -10.17 12.87 -13.31
CA ALA A 109 -11.12 13.94 -12.97
C ALA A 109 -12.00 13.50 -11.79
N ARG A 110 -12.06 14.37 -10.76
CA ARG A 110 -12.76 14.10 -9.51
C ARG A 110 -13.84 15.15 -9.27
N THR A 111 -15.03 14.70 -8.89
CA THR A 111 -16.06 15.51 -8.24
C THR A 111 -15.55 16.04 -6.90
N LYS A 112 -16.28 17.01 -6.31
CA LYS A 112 -15.92 17.57 -5.00
C LYS A 112 -15.85 16.49 -3.90
N THR A 113 -16.81 15.57 -3.89
CA THR A 113 -16.87 14.47 -2.91
C THR A 113 -15.72 13.48 -3.11
N GLU A 114 -15.43 13.10 -4.35
CA GLU A 114 -14.29 12.23 -4.66
C GLU A 114 -12.95 12.87 -4.28
N LYS A 115 -12.79 14.17 -4.54
CA LYS A 115 -11.58 14.88 -4.12
C LYS A 115 -11.45 14.93 -2.61
N ALA A 116 -12.54 15.19 -1.88
CA ALA A 116 -12.53 15.17 -0.43
C ALA A 116 -12.14 13.79 0.14
N TYR A 117 -12.70 12.71 -0.44
CA TYR A 117 -12.31 11.34 -0.07
C TYR A 117 -10.84 11.06 -0.41
N PHE A 118 -10.40 11.36 -1.63
CA PHE A 118 -9.01 11.18 -2.06
C PHE A 118 -8.02 11.89 -1.12
N ASP A 119 -8.27 13.18 -0.85
CA ASP A 119 -7.41 13.98 0.03
C ASP A 119 -7.44 13.46 1.48
N ALA A 120 -8.56 12.88 1.93
CA ALA A 120 -8.67 12.28 3.25
C ALA A 120 -7.93 10.95 3.35
N SER A 121 -8.11 10.06 2.37
CA SER A 121 -7.38 8.79 2.30
C SER A 121 -5.87 9.01 2.25
N LEU A 122 -5.41 9.98 1.46
CA LEU A 122 -3.98 10.28 1.29
C LEU A 122 -3.28 10.67 2.60
N ARG A 123 -4.02 11.21 3.58
CA ARG A 123 -3.46 11.59 4.88
C ARG A 123 -3.17 10.41 5.80
N VAL A 124 -3.78 9.25 5.54
CA VAL A 124 -3.79 8.10 6.46
C VAL A 124 -3.43 6.78 5.78
N ILE A 125 -3.22 6.79 4.46
CA ILE A 125 -2.89 5.60 3.66
C ILE A 125 -1.60 4.90 4.12
N ASN A 126 -0.64 5.65 4.67
CA ASN A 126 0.60 5.12 5.22
C ASN A 126 0.35 4.04 6.30
N PHE A 127 -0.74 4.15 7.06
CA PHE A 127 -1.07 3.14 8.06
C PHE A 127 -1.43 1.79 7.45
N LEU A 128 -2.00 1.75 6.23
CA LEU A 128 -2.28 0.48 5.55
C LEU A 128 -0.98 -0.28 5.26
N TYR A 129 0.03 0.40 4.72
CA TYR A 129 1.34 -0.23 4.43
C TYR A 129 2.12 -0.61 5.70
N LEU A 130 1.90 0.12 6.80
CA LEU A 130 2.52 -0.17 8.08
C LEU A 130 1.85 -1.35 8.81
N GLY A 131 0.52 -1.50 8.73
CA GLY A 131 -0.22 -2.48 9.54
C GLY A 131 -0.80 -3.69 8.81
N LEU A 132 -0.94 -3.65 7.48
CA LEU A 132 -1.44 -4.79 6.69
C LEU A 132 -0.30 -5.65 6.15
N ARG A 133 -0.69 -6.84 5.64
CA ARG A 133 0.17 -7.61 4.74
C ARG A 133 0.35 -6.85 3.42
N VAL A 134 1.59 -6.72 2.96
CA VAL A 134 1.93 -5.93 1.76
C VAL A 134 2.39 -6.83 0.62
N LEU A 135 1.67 -6.80 -0.50
CA LEU A 135 2.19 -7.37 -1.75
C LEU A 135 2.97 -6.30 -2.52
N ILE A 136 4.27 -6.50 -2.68
CA ILE A 136 5.15 -5.64 -3.48
C ILE A 136 5.31 -6.23 -4.87
N LEU A 137 4.78 -5.54 -5.87
CA LEU A 137 4.94 -5.90 -7.28
C LEU A 137 6.15 -5.15 -7.85
N TYR A 138 7.29 -5.84 -7.90
CA TYR A 138 8.60 -5.25 -8.16
C TYR A 138 8.96 -5.32 -9.64
N ASP A 139 9.21 -4.17 -10.28
CA ASP A 139 9.90 -4.09 -11.57
C ASP A 139 11.23 -3.33 -11.42
N LEU A 140 12.08 -3.32 -12.46
CA LEU A 140 13.39 -2.66 -12.40
C LEU A 140 13.33 -1.14 -12.14
N GLN A 141 12.15 -0.51 -12.29
CA GLN A 141 11.96 0.92 -12.05
C GLN A 141 11.28 1.20 -10.71
N TYR A 142 10.95 0.17 -9.93
CA TYR A 142 10.20 0.27 -8.69
C TYR A 142 10.91 1.14 -7.65
N VAL A 143 12.17 0.83 -7.32
CA VAL A 143 12.93 1.51 -6.25
C VAL A 143 13.20 2.99 -6.54
N GLY A 144 13.17 3.39 -7.80
CA GLY A 144 13.36 4.79 -8.22
C GLY A 144 12.09 5.65 -8.10
N ARG A 145 10.98 5.13 -7.58
CA ARG A 145 9.72 5.86 -7.42
C ARG A 145 9.43 6.13 -5.96
N PHE A 146 9.09 7.39 -5.65
CA PHE A 146 8.83 7.84 -4.29
C PHE A 146 7.81 6.98 -3.53
N TRP A 147 6.63 6.76 -4.11
CA TRP A 147 5.58 5.96 -3.46
C TRP A 147 6.01 4.51 -3.23
N CYS A 148 6.56 3.85 -4.25
CA CYS A 148 7.07 2.49 -4.14
C CYS A 148 8.15 2.35 -3.04
N ALA A 149 9.07 3.31 -2.95
CA ALA A 149 10.11 3.37 -1.93
C ALA A 149 9.54 3.62 -0.53
N TYR A 150 8.62 4.57 -0.39
CA TYR A 150 7.95 4.90 0.87
C TYR A 150 7.11 3.74 1.41
N GLU A 151 6.34 3.10 0.53
CA GLU A 151 5.51 1.93 0.84
C GLU A 151 6.37 0.72 1.22
N ALA A 152 7.49 0.48 0.53
CA ALA A 152 8.43 -0.58 0.88
C ALA A 152 9.07 -0.35 2.26
N PHE A 153 9.43 0.90 2.59
CA PHE A 153 9.89 1.24 3.93
C PHE A 153 8.84 0.88 4.98
N LEU A 154 7.60 1.32 4.82
CA LEU A 154 6.51 1.03 5.76
C LEU A 154 6.20 -0.48 5.85
N ALA A 155 6.26 -1.20 4.74
CA ALA A 155 6.04 -2.65 4.66
C ALA A 155 7.07 -3.48 5.42
N MET A 156 8.26 -2.92 5.68
CA MET A 156 9.36 -3.61 6.33
C MET A 156 9.51 -3.26 7.82
N HIS A 157 8.62 -2.42 8.37
CA HIS A 157 8.64 -1.96 9.76
C HIS A 157 7.38 -2.38 10.52
N ASP A 158 7.50 -2.73 11.79
CA ASP A 158 6.35 -2.98 12.66
C ASP A 158 6.06 -1.76 13.53
N ALA A 159 4.80 -1.59 13.88
CA ALA A 159 4.34 -0.57 14.80
C ALA A 159 4.35 -1.10 16.24
N HIS A 160 4.88 -0.30 17.16
CA HIS A 160 4.99 -0.64 18.58
C HIS A 160 4.61 0.57 19.45
N ALA A 161 4.44 0.35 20.75
CA ALA A 161 4.15 1.41 21.72
C ALA A 161 5.22 2.52 21.76
N GLY A 162 6.44 2.27 21.27
CA GLY A 162 7.53 3.23 21.17
C GLY A 162 7.65 3.95 19.82
N GLY A 163 6.81 3.65 18.84
CA GLY A 163 6.94 4.10 17.45
C GLY A 163 7.13 2.92 16.49
N ILE A 164 7.69 3.17 15.31
CA ILE A 164 7.97 2.12 14.31
C ILE A 164 9.40 1.59 14.44
N GLN A 165 9.59 0.29 14.22
CA GLN A 165 10.89 -0.38 14.27
C GLN A 165 11.01 -1.39 13.13
N PRO A 166 12.22 -1.81 12.71
CA PRO A 166 12.38 -2.88 11.73
C PRO A 166 11.56 -4.11 12.13
N ALA A 167 10.77 -4.65 11.20
CA ALA A 167 9.91 -5.78 11.51
C ALA A 167 10.75 -7.01 11.89
N ALA A 168 10.35 -7.73 12.94
CA ALA A 168 11.12 -8.88 13.44
C ALA A 168 11.09 -10.07 12.47
N ASP A 169 10.00 -10.18 11.73
CA ASP A 169 9.75 -11.18 10.70
C ASP A 169 9.43 -10.49 9.36
N ASP A 170 9.68 -11.19 8.26
CA ASP A 170 9.43 -10.71 6.91
C ASP A 170 8.11 -11.24 6.33
N SER A 171 7.36 -12.08 7.06
CA SER A 171 6.05 -12.60 6.64
C SER A 171 4.99 -11.53 6.37
N ARG A 172 5.22 -10.28 6.79
CA ARG A 172 4.31 -9.16 6.59
C ARG A 172 4.34 -8.61 5.16
N TYR A 173 5.33 -8.96 4.35
CA TYR A 173 5.36 -8.57 2.94
C TYR A 173 5.82 -9.71 2.02
N ASN A 174 5.29 -9.71 0.81
CA ASN A 174 5.72 -10.58 -0.28
C ASN A 174 6.23 -9.72 -1.43
N VAL A 175 7.35 -10.10 -2.03
CA VAL A 175 7.88 -9.42 -3.21
C VAL A 175 7.71 -10.34 -4.41
N LEU A 176 7.02 -9.89 -5.45
CA LEU A 176 6.88 -10.62 -6.70
C LEU A 176 7.47 -9.80 -7.86
N SER A 177 8.49 -10.36 -8.50
CA SER A 177 9.12 -9.73 -9.67
C SER A 177 8.21 -9.73 -10.90
N LEU A 178 8.28 -8.64 -11.65
CA LEU A 178 7.62 -8.37 -12.92
C LEU A 178 8.66 -8.20 -14.05
N GLY A 179 8.26 -8.48 -15.29
CA GLY A 179 9.09 -8.28 -16.49
C GLY A 179 10.53 -8.78 -16.34
N ALA A 180 11.48 -7.97 -16.77
CA ALA A 180 12.92 -8.29 -16.71
C ALA A 180 13.48 -8.44 -15.29
N SER A 181 12.79 -7.96 -14.25
CA SER A 181 13.27 -8.13 -12.86
C SER A 181 13.18 -9.58 -12.38
N LYS A 182 12.45 -10.46 -13.10
CA LYS A 182 12.36 -11.89 -12.79
C LYS A 182 13.71 -12.60 -12.89
N GLU A 183 14.60 -12.15 -13.78
CA GLU A 183 15.94 -12.73 -13.99
C GLU A 183 16.85 -12.61 -12.77
N ALA A 184 16.62 -11.60 -11.92
CA ALA A 184 17.44 -11.31 -10.73
C ALA A 184 16.56 -11.21 -9.47
N HIS A 185 15.52 -12.07 -9.38
CA HIS A 185 14.50 -11.97 -8.33
C HIS A 185 15.08 -11.91 -6.90
N GLN A 186 16.01 -12.80 -6.56
CA GLN A 186 16.62 -12.84 -5.22
C GLN A 186 17.47 -11.60 -4.94
N ASP A 187 18.27 -11.16 -5.91
CA ASP A 187 19.11 -9.97 -5.79
C ASP A 187 18.24 -8.69 -5.64
N ASN A 188 17.09 -8.64 -6.32
CA ASN A 188 16.13 -7.55 -6.19
C ASN A 188 15.51 -7.48 -4.79
N ILE A 189 15.14 -8.62 -4.21
CA ILE A 189 14.66 -8.69 -2.82
C ILE A 189 15.76 -8.23 -1.87
N HIS A 190 16.98 -8.72 -2.05
CA HIS A 190 18.13 -8.34 -1.21
C HIS A 190 18.39 -6.83 -1.26
N THR A 191 18.44 -6.26 -2.47
CA THR A 191 18.61 -4.82 -2.69
C THR A 191 17.51 -4.01 -2.01
N LEU A 192 16.25 -4.43 -2.13
CA LEU A 192 15.12 -3.74 -1.50
C LEU A 192 15.24 -3.77 0.03
N ARG A 193 15.64 -4.90 0.61
CA ARG A 193 15.86 -5.04 2.06
C ARG A 193 17.00 -4.15 2.55
N ASP A 194 18.14 -4.18 1.88
CA ASP A 194 19.30 -3.37 2.24
C ASP A 194 18.98 -1.88 2.20
N LEU A 195 18.12 -1.47 1.27
CA LEU A 195 17.67 -0.09 1.15
C LEU A 195 16.66 0.32 2.23
N TRP A 196 15.87 -0.58 2.81
CA TRP A 196 14.72 -0.12 3.62
C TRP A 196 14.59 -0.80 4.98
N LYS A 197 14.89 -2.09 5.11
CA LYS A 197 14.51 -2.90 6.27
C LYS A 197 14.99 -2.34 7.62
N PHE A 198 16.22 -1.85 7.66
CA PHE A 198 16.87 -1.43 8.91
C PHE A 198 17.00 0.09 9.05
N LYS A 199 16.36 0.86 8.15
CA LYS A 199 16.47 2.32 8.21
C LYS A 199 15.63 2.89 9.34
N THR A 200 16.14 3.89 10.05
CA THR A 200 15.27 4.69 10.93
C THR A 200 14.35 5.61 10.09
N THR A 201 13.37 6.23 10.73
CA THR A 201 12.52 7.26 10.11
C THR A 201 13.35 8.42 9.55
N GLU A 202 14.40 8.85 10.25
CA GLU A 202 15.28 9.94 9.84
C GLU A 202 16.14 9.56 8.63
N GLU A 203 16.66 8.33 8.62
CA GLU A 203 17.42 7.81 7.49
C GLU A 203 16.54 7.64 6.26
N ALA A 204 15.32 7.11 6.43
CA ALA A 204 14.34 6.97 5.37
C ALA A 204 13.94 8.34 4.78
N LEU A 205 13.70 9.35 5.63
CA LEU A 205 13.46 10.73 5.20
C LEU A 205 14.60 11.26 4.32
N SER A 206 15.85 11.05 4.74
CA SER A 206 17.04 11.50 4.00
C SER A 206 17.14 10.82 2.63
N VAL A 207 16.91 9.51 2.55
CA VAL A 207 16.96 8.76 1.29
C VAL A 207 15.79 9.14 0.37
N LEU A 208 14.57 9.18 0.89
CA LEU A 208 13.38 9.53 0.11
C LEU A 208 13.44 10.96 -0.43
N ALA A 209 14.14 11.87 0.24
CA ALA A 209 14.32 13.26 -0.20
C ALA A 209 15.29 13.42 -1.39
N LYS A 210 16.08 12.39 -1.74
CA LYS A 210 17.02 12.44 -2.86
C LYS A 210 16.33 12.68 -4.21
N ASP A 211 17.10 13.22 -5.16
CA ASP A 211 16.66 13.65 -6.48
C ASP A 211 16.47 12.49 -7.47
N ASP A 212 17.21 11.40 -7.28
CA ASP A 212 17.06 10.13 -8.00
C ASP A 212 15.77 9.37 -7.63
N ILE A 213 15.11 9.75 -6.53
CA ILE A 213 13.78 9.25 -6.16
C ILE A 213 12.70 10.10 -6.85
N ALA A 214 12.25 9.62 -8.01
CA ALA A 214 11.30 10.30 -8.87
C ALA A 214 9.86 10.27 -8.31
N VAL A 215 9.15 11.38 -8.48
CA VAL A 215 7.72 11.51 -8.16
C VAL A 215 6.99 12.21 -9.29
N THR A 216 5.76 11.78 -9.58
CA THR A 216 4.92 12.41 -10.62
C THR A 216 4.30 13.72 -10.13
N ASN A 217 4.07 13.84 -8.82
CA ASN A 217 3.54 15.02 -8.16
C ASN A 217 4.40 15.41 -6.95
N MET A 218 5.10 16.52 -7.05
CA MET A 218 6.02 16.97 -6.00
C MET A 218 5.29 17.30 -4.69
N SER A 219 4.04 17.76 -4.75
CA SER A 219 3.27 18.05 -3.52
C SER A 219 3.05 16.79 -2.68
N ASP A 220 2.82 15.66 -3.34
CA ASP A 220 2.59 14.38 -2.66
C ASP A 220 3.85 13.97 -1.90
N LYS A 221 5.02 14.06 -2.55
CA LYS A 221 6.32 13.82 -1.91
C LYS A 221 6.52 14.70 -0.68
N SER A 222 6.29 16.01 -0.80
CA SER A 222 6.43 16.92 0.36
C SER A 222 5.47 16.58 1.50
N VAL A 223 4.19 16.32 1.20
CA VAL A 223 3.18 15.99 2.22
C VAL A 223 3.52 14.68 2.95
N GLN A 224 3.92 13.65 2.22
CA GLN A 224 4.22 12.35 2.80
C GLN A 224 5.54 12.35 3.59
N LEU A 225 6.52 13.16 3.19
CA LEU A 225 7.72 13.38 4.01
C LEU A 225 7.39 14.06 5.34
N GLU A 226 6.48 15.04 5.36
CA GLU A 226 6.01 15.61 6.64
C GLU A 226 5.27 14.58 7.51
N LYS A 227 4.51 13.67 6.90
CA LYS A 227 3.87 12.56 7.62
C LYS A 227 4.88 11.58 8.20
N LEU A 228 5.92 11.24 7.45
CA LEU A 228 6.98 10.36 7.94
C LEU A 228 7.73 10.96 9.14
N LYS A 229 7.83 12.30 9.25
CA LYS A 229 8.41 12.96 10.44
C LYS A 229 7.58 12.74 11.71
N THR A 230 6.25 12.66 11.59
CA THR A 230 5.35 12.52 12.74
C THR A 230 4.94 11.08 13.03
N ILE A 231 5.23 10.13 12.13
CA ILE A 231 4.70 8.76 12.19
C ILE A 231 4.97 8.05 13.50
N ASN A 232 6.13 8.27 14.13
CA ASN A 232 6.46 7.66 15.42
C ASN A 232 5.52 8.15 16.51
N ASP A 233 5.20 9.44 16.54
CA ASP A 233 4.33 10.02 17.55
C ASP A 233 2.87 9.66 17.29
N ASP A 234 2.46 9.62 16.01
CA ASP A 234 1.13 9.17 15.60
C ASP A 234 0.89 7.70 16.04
N VAL A 235 1.87 6.82 15.82
CA VAL A 235 1.81 5.41 16.27
C VAL A 235 1.73 5.31 17.79
N LYS A 236 2.59 6.01 18.54
CA LYS A 236 2.56 6.01 20.02
C LYS A 236 1.20 6.45 20.55
N GLU A 237 0.61 7.50 19.96
CA GLU A 237 -0.70 8.01 20.37
C GLU A 237 -1.80 6.96 20.13
N LEU A 238 -1.82 6.30 18.98
CA LEU A 238 -2.80 5.25 18.65
C LEU A 238 -2.72 4.04 19.59
N PHE A 239 -1.51 3.63 19.98
CA PHE A 239 -1.32 2.57 20.99
C PHE A 239 -1.86 3.00 22.35
N ALA A 240 -1.50 4.19 22.83
CA ALA A 240 -1.90 4.71 24.14
C ALA A 240 -3.42 4.93 24.27
N GLN A 241 -4.11 5.24 23.18
CA GLN A 241 -5.56 5.42 23.18
C GLN A 241 -6.31 4.10 23.32
N THR A 242 -5.76 2.99 22.82
CA THR A 242 -6.46 1.71 22.90
C THR A 242 -6.28 1.02 24.25
N GLU A 243 -5.17 1.23 24.96
CA GLU A 243 -5.00 0.69 26.32
C GLU A 243 -5.98 1.29 27.34
N LYS A 244 -6.64 2.39 26.99
CA LYS A 244 -7.62 3.11 27.83
C LYS A 244 -9.08 2.79 27.49
N ALA A 245 -9.33 2.03 26.41
CA ALA A 245 -10.67 1.66 25.93
C ALA A 245 -11.03 0.24 26.35
#